data_AF-A0A536NPB6-F1
#
_entry.id   AF-A0A536NPB6-F1
#
_cell.length_a   1.000
_cell.length_b   1.000
_cell.length_c   1.000
_cell.angle_alpha   90.00
_cell.angle_beta   90.00
_cell.angle_gamma   90.00
#
_symmetry.space_group_name_H-M   'P 1'
#
loop_
_entity.id
_entity.type
_entity.pdbx_description
1 polymer ?
#
loop_
_entity_poly.entity_id
_entity_poly.type
_entity_poly.pdbx_seq_one_letter_code
_entity_poly.pdbx_strand_id
1 'polypeptide(L)' 'AVNRLVLAAAENGFLHSAHDCAEGGMLVALAECCLLGGIGVRCPAIRPEPPLRLDAAFFGESPSRYIVSVASRAMPEL' A
#
# COMPACT_ATOMS: atom_id res chain seq x y z
N ALA A 1 13.34 -0.51 -10.66
CA ALA A 1 12.78 0.84 -10.91
C ALA A 1 11.99 1.34 -9.71
N VAL A 2 10.96 0.61 -9.26
CA VAL A 2 10.08 1.03 -8.14
C VAL A 2 10.83 1.28 -6.83
N ASN A 3 11.71 0.36 -6.40
CA ASN A 3 12.49 0.57 -5.17
C ASN A 3 13.30 1.89 -5.17
N ARG A 4 13.92 2.24 -6.29
CA ARG A 4 14.68 3.50 -6.43
C ARG A 4 13.76 4.72 -6.31
N LEU A 5 12.54 4.65 -6.86
CA LEU A 5 11.55 5.71 -6.71
C LEU A 5 11.12 5.88 -5.25
N VAL A 6 10.87 4.78 -4.54
CA VAL A 6 10.49 4.80 -3.12
C VAL A 6 11.61 5.38 -2.26
N LEU A 7 12.86 4.97 -2.48
CA LEU A 7 14.02 5.53 -1.80
C LEU A 7 14.16 7.03 -2.04
N ALA A 8 14.10 7.47 -3.31
CA ALA A 8 14.18 8.88 -3.63
C ALA A 8 13.03 9.69 -2.99
N ALA A 9 11.81 9.16 -2.96
CA ALA A 9 10.68 9.83 -2.32
C ALA A 9 10.83 9.94 -0.80
N ALA A 10 11.38 8.91 -0.15
CA ALA A 10 11.71 8.93 1.28
C ALA A 10 12.83 9.93 1.59
N GLU A 11 13.92 9.93 0.80
CA GLU A 11 15.05 10.86 0.94
C GLU A 11 14.63 12.32 0.77
N ASN A 12 13.64 12.59 -0.08
CA ASN A 12 13.08 13.93 -0.29
C ASN A 12 11.96 14.30 0.71
N GLY A 13 11.66 13.44 1.69
CA GLY A 13 10.65 13.70 2.73
C GLY A 13 9.21 13.68 2.25
N PHE A 14 8.92 13.06 1.09
CA PHE A 14 7.55 12.99 0.55
C PHE A 14 6.70 11.89 1.20
N LEU A 15 7.32 10.90 1.83
CA LEU A 15 6.65 9.76 2.43
C LEU A 15 6.64 9.89 3.96
N HIS A 16 5.52 9.54 4.60
CA HIS A 16 5.45 9.29 6.04
C HIS A 16 5.88 7.86 6.38
N SER A 17 5.54 6.90 5.52
CA SER A 17 5.98 5.51 5.63
C SER A 17 6.00 4.82 4.26
N ALA A 18 6.77 3.73 4.16
CA ALA A 18 6.76 2.81 3.05
C ALA A 18 6.94 1.38 3.59
N HIS A 19 6.10 0.45 3.13
CA HIS A 19 6.10 -0.96 3.52
C HIS A 19 5.96 -1.81 2.25
N ASP A 20 6.80 -2.81 2.06
CA ASP A 20 6.74 -3.67 0.88
C ASP A 20 5.62 -4.72 0.99
N CYS A 21 5.01 -5.06 -0.15
CA CYS A 21 4.04 -6.14 -0.22
C CYS A 21 4.77 -7.45 -0.55
N ALA A 22 5.12 -8.20 0.49
CA ALA A 22 5.82 -9.48 0.39
C ALA A 22 4.85 -10.67 0.56
N GLU A 23 5.15 -11.56 1.51
CA GLU A 23 4.37 -12.75 1.82
C GLU A 23 2.94 -12.39 2.25
N GLY A 24 1.94 -13.12 1.75
CA GLY A 24 0.53 -12.86 2.03
C GLY A 24 -0.08 -11.65 1.31
N GLY A 25 0.71 -10.90 0.54
CA GLY A 25 0.22 -9.88 -0.39
C GLY A 25 -0.21 -8.56 0.24
N MET A 26 -1.01 -7.79 -0.51
CA MET A 26 -1.32 -6.40 -0.20
C MET A 26 -2.13 -6.24 1.11
N LEU A 27 -3.13 -7.08 1.37
CA LEU A 27 -3.93 -6.93 2.58
C LEU A 27 -3.17 -7.31 3.85
N VAL A 28 -2.23 -8.25 3.78
CA VAL A 28 -1.36 -8.58 4.91
C VAL A 28 -0.41 -7.43 5.20
N ALA A 29 0.29 -6.91 4.17
CA ALA A 29 1.14 -5.73 4.30
C ALA A 29 0.37 -4.51 4.86
N LEU A 30 -0.88 -4.30 4.44
CA LEU A 30 -1.73 -3.23 4.97
C LEU A 30 -2.08 -3.45 6.44
N ALA A 31 -2.39 -4.70 6.84
CA ALA A 31 -2.67 -5.04 8.22
C ALA A 31 -1.44 -4.83 9.11
N GLU A 32 -0.24 -5.23 8.64
CA GLU A 32 1.02 -4.97 9.33
C GLU A 32 1.26 -3.47 9.53
N CYS A 33 1.06 -2.65 8.49
CA CYS A 33 1.13 -1.19 8.60
C CYS A 33 0.19 -0.66 9.70
N CYS A 34 -1.05 -1.15 9.75
CA CYS A 34 -2.04 -0.71 10.74
C CYS A 34 -1.65 -1.12 12.16
N LEU A 35 -1.17 -2.36 12.33
CA LEU A 35 -0.78 -2.91 13.63
C LEU A 35 0.49 -2.24 14.16
N LEU A 36 1.53 -2.09 13.33
CA LEU A 36 2.79 -1.44 13.70
C LEU A 36 2.61 0.06 13.93
N GLY A 37 1.74 0.70 13.14
CA GLY A 37 1.43 2.13 13.28
C GLY A 37 0.42 2.46 14.39
N GLY A 38 -0.30 1.47 14.92
CA GLY A 38 -1.38 1.69 15.89
C GLY A 38 -2.56 2.50 15.34
N ILE A 39 -2.72 2.56 14.00
CA ILE A 39 -3.71 3.37 13.30
C ILE A 39 -4.41 2.51 12.26
N GLY A 40 -5.75 2.45 12.31
CA GLY A 40 -6.54 1.73 11.31
C GLY A 40 -6.71 2.53 10.01
N VAL A 41 -7.14 1.84 8.95
CA VAL A 41 -7.40 2.44 7.64
C VAL A 41 -8.86 2.27 7.24
N ARG A 42 -9.43 3.28 6.59
CA ARG A 42 -10.70 3.19 5.87
C ARG A 42 -10.41 3.34 4.38
N CYS A 43 -10.81 2.33 3.61
CA CYS A 43 -10.63 2.32 2.16
C CYS A 43 -11.99 2.12 1.48
N PRO A 44 -12.22 2.72 0.29
CA PRO A 44 -13.33 2.31 -0.54
C PRO A 44 -13.18 0.83 -0.94
N ALA A 45 -14.31 0.21 -1.32
CA ALA A 45 -14.30 -1.17 -1.79
C ALA A 45 -13.40 -1.32 -3.03
N ILE A 46 -12.32 -2.10 -2.92
CA ILE A 46 -11.45 -2.40 -4.05
C ILE A 46 -12.11 -3.49 -4.88
N ARG A 47 -12.37 -3.20 -6.15
CA ARG A 47 -12.92 -4.16 -7.12
C ARG A 47 -11.88 -4.37 -8.23
N PRO A 48 -11.13 -5.49 -8.23
CA PRO A 48 -10.20 -5.77 -9.31
C PRO A 48 -10.95 -5.98 -10.63
N GLU A 49 -10.34 -5.55 -11.72
CA GLU A 49 -10.90 -5.71 -13.06
C GLU A 49 -10.66 -7.15 -13.57
N PRO A 50 -11.62 -7.77 -14.27
CA PRO A 50 -11.40 -9.05 -14.94
C PRO A 50 -10.19 -9.00 -15.89
N PRO A 51 -9.40 -10.08 -16.00
CA PRO A 51 -9.62 -11.41 -15.44
C PRO A 51 -9.07 -11.60 -14.01
N LEU A 52 -8.63 -10.54 -13.32
CA LEU A 52 -7.99 -10.66 -12.02
C LEU A 52 -9.00 -11.09 -10.94
N ARG A 53 -8.77 -12.26 -10.36
CA ARG A 53 -9.57 -12.76 -9.23
C ARG A 53 -9.35 -11.90 -7.99
N LEU A 54 -10.37 -11.82 -7.15
CA LEU A 54 -10.36 -11.03 -5.93
C LEU A 54 -9.27 -11.45 -4.93
N ASP A 55 -9.10 -12.76 -4.72
CA ASP A 55 -8.08 -13.31 -3.84
C ASP A 55 -6.67 -13.03 -4.36
N ALA A 56 -6.43 -13.17 -5.66
CA ALA A 56 -5.16 -12.84 -6.29
C ALA A 56 -4.84 -11.33 -6.17
N ALA A 57 -5.84 -10.45 -6.27
CA ALA A 57 -5.62 -9.01 -6.09
C ALA A 57 -5.19 -8.65 -4.65
N PHE A 58 -5.73 -9.35 -3.65
CA PHE A 58 -5.51 -9.02 -2.24
C PHE A 58 -4.35 -9.78 -1.58
N PHE A 59 -4.22 -11.06 -1.89
CA PHE A 59 -3.28 -11.98 -1.27
C PHE A 59 -2.22 -12.51 -2.24
N GLY A 60 -2.35 -12.19 -3.52
CA GLY A 60 -1.34 -12.56 -4.50
C GLY A 60 0.00 -11.89 -4.20
N GLU A 61 1.06 -12.67 -4.31
CA GLU A 61 2.44 -12.26 -4.08
C GLU A 61 3.09 -11.93 -5.42
N SER A 62 3.55 -10.70 -5.56
CA SER A 62 4.31 -10.27 -6.73
C SER A 62 5.29 -9.17 -6.32
N PRO A 63 6.51 -9.17 -6.91
CA PRO A 63 7.59 -8.29 -6.47
C PRO A 63 7.32 -6.84 -6.85
N SER A 64 8.11 -5.93 -6.26
CA SER A 64 8.10 -4.50 -6.59
C SER A 64 6.78 -3.76 -6.28
N ARG A 65 6.07 -4.16 -5.23
CA ARG A 65 4.87 -3.48 -4.73
C ARG A 65 5.11 -2.95 -3.32
N TYR A 66 4.56 -1.78 -3.05
CA TYR A 66 4.69 -1.08 -1.77
C TYR A 66 3.38 -0.40 -1.40
N ILE A 67 3.08 -0.37 -0.11
CA ILE A 67 2.12 0.54 0.49
C ILE A 67 2.90 1.73 1.04
N VAL A 68 2.51 2.94 0.64
CA VAL A 68 3.13 4.17 1.12
C VAL A 68 2.07 5.07 1.75
N SER A 69 2.45 5.80 2.77
CA SER A 69 1.64 6.89 3.31
C SER A 69 2.32 8.23 3.03
N VAL A 70 1.53 9.24 2.72
CA VAL A 70 1.99 10.58 2.33
C VAL A 70 1.10 11.63 2.97
N ALA A 71 1.56 12.89 3.00
CA ALA A 71 0.73 13.99 3.46
C ALA A 71 -0.52 14.09 2.59
N SER A 72 -1.69 14.25 3.25
CA SER A 72 -2.94 14.48 2.53
C SER A 72 -2.83 15.76 1.70
N ARG A 73 -3.17 15.68 0.41
CA ARG A 73 -3.20 16.84 -0.50
C ARG A 73 -4.57 17.52 -0.54
N ALA A 74 -5.43 17.26 0.45
CA ALA A 74 -6.90 17.28 0.45
C ALA A 74 -7.50 15.97 -0.08
N MET A 75 -8.23 15.27 0.79
CA MET A 75 -9.21 14.27 0.39
C MET A 75 -10.58 14.97 0.38
N PRO A 76 -11.29 15.07 -0.75
CA PRO A 76 -12.72 15.32 -0.71
C PRO A 76 -13.33 14.21 0.15
N GLU A 77 -14.25 14.57 1.04
CA GLU A 77 -14.98 13.61 1.88
C GLU A 77 -15.46 12.43 1.01
N LEU A 78 -15.15 11.21 1.45
CA LEU A 78 -15.64 9.96 0.87
C LEU A 78 -17.15 9.84 1.05
#